data_AF-A0AAJ6LWG8-F1
#
_entry.id   AF-A0AAJ6LWG8-F1
#
_cell.length_a   1.000
_cell.length_b   1.000
_cell.length_c   1.000
_cell.angle_alpha   90.00
_cell.angle_beta   90.00
_cell.angle_gamma   90.00
#
_symmetry.space_group_name_H-M   'P 1'
#
loop_
_entity.id
_entity.type
_entity.pdbx_description
1 polymer ?
#
loop_
_entity_poly.entity_id
_entity_poly.type
_entity_poly.pdbx_seq_one_letter_code
_entity_poly.pdbx_strand_id
1 'polypeptide(L)'
;MSKAFWISASVLLIHGYPSLQKAGLELGLFLFATSFYLKIPLKECADCLTMDCFDFSDKNNARFKVVTPQGSILGEVPEDYLEYFFRWRNISKLPPYPSSDEVHPLFHRRAINYSSAYIPSFNTDGLSPTRLLKLSQKGCVRCRDSSGQVQIDSKGRRKKHLIKLTNKQLSFSAIDHFYQRSLNNELDASAIPVPLYLVKKNAIKPLPKNVIIFLLALFNPAICKELCTAGASLFCSLVDARPNYLKLRAFEKLTLWSVLVAGKSPADLDASDAESFYQHCLSPPAQWASARIYSRSCILWRPYLILRPGKDNNVPRAGMIVSWCNSCFVDLVQAGVLRSNPFGRLNKYIN
;
A
#
# COMPACT_ATOMS: atom_id res chain seq x y z
N MET A 1 18.34 -25.45 18.88
CA MET A 1 19.21 -24.81 17.85
C MET A 1 20.40 -24.23 18.58
N SER A 2 21.62 -24.64 18.20
CA SER A 2 22.87 -24.38 18.95
C SER A 2 23.39 -22.94 18.81
N LYS A 3 24.04 -22.42 19.87
CA LYS A 3 24.73 -21.10 19.97
C LYS A 3 25.66 -20.81 18.77
N ALA A 4 26.21 -21.84 18.12
CA ALA A 4 27.08 -21.68 16.95
C ALA A 4 26.37 -21.12 15.70
N PHE A 5 25.04 -21.25 15.61
CA PHE A 5 24.27 -20.84 14.43
C PHE A 5 24.08 -19.31 14.32
N TRP A 6 24.12 -18.59 15.45
CA TRP A 6 23.83 -17.14 15.49
C TRP A 6 25.07 -16.26 15.32
N ILE A 7 26.26 -16.77 15.67
CA ILE A 7 27.53 -16.04 15.50
C ILE A 7 27.83 -15.77 14.02
N SER A 8 27.43 -16.67 13.11
CA SER A 8 27.66 -16.51 11.67
C SER A 8 26.82 -15.39 11.03
N ALA A 9 25.63 -15.10 11.58
CA ALA A 9 24.79 -13.99 11.12
C ALA A 9 25.33 -12.61 11.54
N SER A 10 26.06 -12.54 12.67
CA SER A 10 26.67 -11.30 13.17
C SER A 10 27.88 -10.85 12.35
N VAL A 11 28.64 -11.77 11.76
CA VAL A 11 29.83 -11.44 10.95
C VAL A 11 29.46 -10.83 9.58
N LEU A 12 28.35 -11.26 8.97
CA LEU A 12 27.88 -10.74 7.67
C LEU A 12 27.33 -9.29 7.73
N LEU A 13 27.02 -8.76 8.92
CA LEU A 13 26.45 -7.41 9.10
C LEU A 13 27.49 -6.30 9.32
N ILE A 14 28.78 -6.64 9.40
CA ILE A 14 29.86 -5.69 9.71
C ILE A 14 30.42 -5.03 8.44
N HIS A 15 30.21 -5.57 7.24
CA HIS A 15 30.76 -5.01 6.00
C HIS A 15 29.66 -4.62 5.00
N GLY A 16 29.30 -3.32 4.95
CA GLY A 16 28.83 -2.70 3.71
C GLY A 16 27.40 -2.16 3.60
N TYR A 17 26.76 -1.59 4.64
CA TYR A 17 25.46 -0.91 4.46
C TYR A 17 25.33 0.44 5.21
N PRO A 18 24.67 1.46 4.61
CA PRO A 18 24.53 2.80 5.17
C PRO A 18 23.69 2.82 6.46
N SER A 19 24.03 3.74 7.37
CA SER A 19 23.62 3.78 8.79
C SER A 19 22.10 3.73 9.07
N LEU A 20 21.25 4.32 8.22
CA LEU A 20 19.79 4.29 8.41
C LEU A 20 19.16 2.92 8.13
N GLN A 21 19.71 2.13 7.20
CA GLN A 21 19.21 0.78 6.93
C GLN A 21 19.52 -0.17 8.10
N LYS A 22 20.65 0.07 8.80
CA LYS A 22 21.09 -0.72 9.96
C LYS A 22 20.09 -0.63 11.12
N ALA A 23 19.61 0.56 11.47
CA ALA A 23 18.68 0.77 12.58
C ALA A 23 17.32 0.06 12.37
N GLY A 24 16.81 0.05 11.13
CA GLY A 24 15.55 -0.61 10.80
C GLY A 24 15.62 -2.15 10.89
N LEU A 25 16.73 -2.73 10.41
CA LEU A 25 17.01 -4.18 10.53
C LEU A 25 17.11 -4.61 12.00
N GLU A 26 17.80 -3.80 12.81
CA GLU A 26 18.06 -4.08 14.22
C GLU A 26 16.80 -3.95 15.08
N LEU A 27 15.92 -2.99 14.76
CA LEU A 27 14.59 -2.91 15.36
C LEU A 27 13.77 -4.18 15.05
N GLY A 28 13.84 -4.67 13.80
CA GLY A 28 13.17 -5.91 13.39
C GLY A 28 13.63 -7.12 14.20
N LEU A 29 14.94 -7.28 14.39
CA LEU A 29 15.54 -8.34 15.20
C LEU A 29 15.19 -8.22 16.68
N PHE A 30 15.24 -7.02 17.24
CA PHE A 30 14.87 -6.76 18.63
C PHE A 30 13.41 -7.11 18.91
N LEU A 31 12.48 -6.67 18.04
CA LEU A 31 11.06 -6.99 18.18
C LEU A 31 10.80 -8.49 18.01
N PHE A 32 11.52 -9.16 17.11
CA PHE A 32 11.46 -10.61 16.98
C PHE A 32 11.88 -11.31 18.27
N ALA A 33 13.06 -10.97 18.80
CA ALA A 33 13.59 -11.55 20.02
C ALA A 33 12.63 -11.31 21.20
N THR A 34 12.07 -10.11 21.30
CA THR A 34 11.09 -9.74 22.34
C THR A 34 9.85 -10.64 22.26
N SER A 35 9.29 -10.84 21.07
CA SER A 35 8.14 -11.73 20.89
C SER A 35 8.48 -13.19 21.17
N PHE A 36 9.66 -13.64 20.76
CA PHE A 36 10.06 -15.04 20.82
C PHE A 36 10.48 -15.48 22.22
N TYR A 37 11.36 -14.73 22.88
CA TYR A 37 11.90 -15.07 24.19
C TYR A 37 10.91 -14.71 25.30
N LEU A 38 10.33 -13.51 25.26
CA LEU A 38 9.42 -13.04 26.31
C LEU A 38 7.97 -13.51 26.12
N LYS A 39 7.69 -14.23 25.01
CA LYS A 39 6.35 -14.73 24.64
C LYS A 39 5.30 -13.63 24.52
N ILE A 40 5.73 -12.39 24.23
CA ILE A 40 4.84 -11.25 24.09
C ILE A 40 4.22 -11.21 22.68
N PRO A 41 2.88 -11.18 22.55
CA PRO A 41 2.22 -10.94 21.28
C PRO A 41 2.33 -9.45 20.90
N LEU A 42 3.27 -9.11 20.01
CA LEU A 42 3.52 -7.71 19.58
C LEU A 42 2.27 -6.96 19.09
N LYS A 43 1.26 -7.68 18.60
CA LYS A 43 0.00 -7.08 18.14
C LYS A 43 -0.81 -6.46 19.28
N GLU A 44 -0.74 -7.05 20.47
CA GLU A 44 -1.49 -6.64 21.66
C GLU A 44 -0.72 -5.59 22.48
N CYS A 45 0.61 -5.54 22.30
CA CYS A 45 1.49 -4.59 22.99
C CYS A 45 1.91 -3.41 22.10
N ALA A 46 1.28 -3.24 20.94
CA ALA A 46 1.50 -2.08 20.09
C ALA A 46 1.18 -0.80 20.88
N ASP A 47 2.04 0.20 20.79
CA ASP A 47 1.86 1.48 21.50
C ASP A 47 1.94 1.36 23.04
N CYS A 48 2.14 0.16 23.61
CA CYS A 48 2.18 -0.10 25.06
C CYS A 48 3.49 -0.76 25.52
N LEU A 49 4.29 -1.32 24.59
CA LEU A 49 5.63 -1.81 24.90
C LEU A 49 6.62 -0.64 24.89
N THR A 50 7.03 -0.25 26.07
CA THR A 50 7.95 0.86 26.36
C THR A 50 9.18 0.32 27.11
N MET A 51 10.21 1.14 27.34
CA MET A 51 11.42 0.65 28.03
C MET A 51 11.26 0.57 29.54
N ASP A 52 10.39 1.38 30.13
CA ASP A 52 9.98 1.30 31.55
C ASP A 52 9.21 0.01 31.87
N CYS A 53 8.79 -0.76 30.85
CA CYS A 53 8.28 -2.11 31.05
C CYS A 53 9.33 -3.10 31.56
N PHE A 54 10.63 -2.76 31.50
CA PHE A 54 11.72 -3.64 31.90
C PHE A 54 12.38 -3.17 33.20
N ASP A 55 12.44 -4.06 34.18
CA ASP A 55 13.04 -3.83 35.48
C ASP A 55 14.35 -4.61 35.61
N PHE A 56 15.45 -3.88 35.71
CA PHE A 56 16.81 -4.40 35.88
C PHE A 56 17.40 -4.04 37.26
N SER A 57 16.54 -3.74 38.25
CA SER A 57 16.96 -3.44 39.62
C SER A 57 17.74 -4.59 40.26
N ASP A 58 17.32 -5.84 40.00
CA ASP A 58 18.10 -7.05 40.31
C ASP A 58 18.87 -7.50 39.06
N LYS A 59 20.20 -7.32 39.07
CA LYS A 59 21.08 -7.69 37.95
C LYS A 59 21.04 -9.19 37.63
N ASN A 60 20.66 -10.03 38.57
CA ASN A 60 20.58 -11.48 38.39
C ASN A 60 19.19 -11.95 37.95
N ASN A 61 18.15 -11.14 38.18
CA ASN A 61 16.75 -11.48 37.87
C ASN A 61 16.02 -10.30 37.24
N ALA A 62 16.42 -9.94 36.02
CA ALA A 62 15.70 -8.93 35.25
C ALA A 62 14.27 -9.39 34.96
N ARG A 63 13.31 -8.49 35.12
CA ARG A 63 11.87 -8.76 34.93
C ARG A 63 11.28 -7.80 33.92
N PHE A 64 10.12 -8.15 33.38
CA PHE A 64 9.33 -7.25 32.57
C PHE A 64 7.86 -7.30 32.97
N LYS A 65 7.17 -6.18 32.79
CA LYS A 65 5.73 -6.04 32.95
C LYS A 65 5.19 -5.07 31.91
N VAL A 66 4.35 -5.57 31.02
CA VAL A 66 3.68 -4.80 29.97
C VAL A 66 2.19 -4.75 30.28
N VAL A 67 1.63 -3.54 30.38
CA VAL A 67 0.20 -3.33 30.57
C VAL A 67 -0.44 -3.14 29.19
N THR A 68 -1.36 -4.03 28.82
CA THR A 68 -2.12 -3.98 27.57
C THR A 68 -3.60 -3.70 27.86
N PRO A 69 -4.39 -3.29 26.85
CA PRO A 69 -5.84 -3.14 27.01
C PRO A 69 -6.57 -4.43 27.44
N GLN A 70 -5.96 -5.60 27.26
CA GLN A 70 -6.52 -6.91 27.59
C GLN A 70 -6.03 -7.46 28.94
N GLY A 71 -5.11 -6.77 29.62
CA GLY A 71 -4.55 -7.20 30.91
C GLY A 71 -3.07 -6.87 31.04
N SER A 72 -2.36 -7.53 31.96
CA SER A 72 -0.91 -7.36 32.11
C SER A 72 -0.16 -8.65 31.77
N ILE A 73 0.93 -8.51 31.00
CA ILE A 73 1.86 -9.59 30.68
C ILE A 73 3.13 -9.35 31.49
N LEU A 74 3.56 -10.31 32.29
CA LEU A 74 4.75 -10.20 33.12
C LEU A 74 5.57 -11.49 33.09
N GLY A 75 6.87 -11.37 33.32
CA GLY A 75 7.78 -12.50 33.35
C GLY A 75 9.23 -12.09 33.63
N GLU A 76 10.09 -13.09 33.67
CA GLU A 76 11.53 -12.90 33.76
C GLU A 76 12.12 -12.69 32.36
N VAL A 77 13.21 -11.94 32.29
CA VAL A 77 13.97 -11.68 31.07
C VAL A 77 15.03 -12.76 30.93
N PRO A 78 14.94 -13.69 29.95
CA PRO A 78 15.92 -14.76 29.79
C PRO A 78 17.31 -14.21 29.46
N GLU A 79 18.37 -14.86 29.94
CA GLU A 79 19.76 -14.47 29.65
C GLU A 79 20.02 -14.39 28.13
N ASP A 80 19.53 -15.36 27.36
CA ASP A 80 19.64 -15.41 25.90
C ASP A 80 18.97 -14.21 25.19
N TYR A 81 18.05 -13.49 25.85
CA TYR A 81 17.41 -12.29 25.30
C TYR A 81 18.27 -11.03 25.51
N LEU A 82 19.12 -11.00 26.54
CA LEU A 82 19.86 -9.80 26.95
C LEU A 82 20.79 -9.27 25.86
N GLU A 83 21.39 -10.14 25.05
CA GLU A 83 22.21 -9.72 23.90
C GLU A 83 21.42 -8.80 22.96
N TYR A 84 20.18 -9.18 22.61
CA TYR A 84 19.33 -8.40 21.73
C TYR A 84 18.88 -7.09 22.38
N PHE A 85 18.60 -7.11 23.68
CA PHE A 85 18.21 -5.92 24.44
C PHE A 85 19.31 -4.86 24.47
N PHE A 86 20.51 -5.23 24.92
CA PHE A 86 21.64 -4.29 25.02
C PHE A 86 22.13 -3.84 23.63
N ARG A 87 22.11 -4.73 22.64
CA ARG A 87 22.45 -4.39 21.26
C ARG A 87 21.52 -3.32 20.68
N TRP A 88 20.21 -3.46 20.87
CA TRP A 88 19.23 -2.47 20.43
C TRP A 88 19.43 -1.12 21.12
N ARG A 89 19.67 -1.11 22.43
CA ARG A 89 19.91 0.13 23.19
C ARG A 89 21.18 0.85 22.72
N ASN A 90 22.26 0.11 22.47
CA ASN A 90 23.50 0.66 21.93
C ASN A 90 23.28 1.33 20.55
N ILE A 91 22.60 0.64 19.63
CA ILE A 91 22.30 1.19 18.28
C ILE A 91 21.38 2.40 18.35
N SER A 92 20.43 2.40 19.30
CA SER A 92 19.50 3.50 19.55
C SER A 92 20.13 4.65 20.35
N LYS A 93 21.41 4.53 20.74
CA LYS A 93 22.14 5.49 21.59
C LYS A 93 21.44 5.75 22.93
N LEU A 94 20.80 4.73 23.49
CA LEU A 94 20.17 4.76 24.81
C LEU A 94 21.15 4.26 25.88
N PRO A 95 21.02 4.70 27.14
CA PRO A 95 21.80 4.16 28.26
C PRO A 95 21.64 2.63 28.35
N PRO A 96 22.60 1.84 28.85
CA PRO A 96 22.48 0.37 28.86
C PRO A 96 21.24 -0.15 29.61
N TYR A 97 20.88 0.48 30.72
CA TYR A 97 19.72 0.11 31.53
C TYR A 97 18.58 1.10 31.33
N PRO A 98 17.32 0.63 31.34
CA PRO A 98 16.15 1.49 31.18
C PRO A 98 15.90 2.37 32.42
N SER A 99 15.42 3.58 32.20
CA SER A 99 14.87 4.48 33.23
C SER A 99 13.34 4.43 33.27
N SER A 100 12.75 4.76 34.43
CA SER A 100 11.30 4.93 34.60
C SER A 100 10.69 6.01 33.69
N ASP A 101 11.50 6.93 33.18
CA ASP A 101 11.04 8.02 32.31
C ASP A 101 10.95 7.60 30.83
N GLU A 102 11.39 6.39 30.48
CA GLU A 102 11.40 5.90 29.09
C GLU A 102 10.04 5.30 28.66
N VAL A 103 8.97 6.08 28.83
CA VAL A 103 7.57 5.72 28.54
C VAL A 103 7.19 5.80 27.05
N HIS A 104 8.16 6.02 26.18
CA HIS A 104 7.91 6.16 24.75
C HIS A 104 7.75 4.78 24.10
N PRO A 105 6.68 4.54 23.32
CA PRO A 105 6.46 3.24 22.69
C PRO A 105 7.60 2.87 21.74
N LEU A 106 8.13 1.66 21.92
CA LEU A 106 9.21 1.12 21.07
C LEU A 106 8.77 0.92 19.62
N PHE A 107 7.49 0.68 19.41
CA PHE A 107 6.91 0.55 18.08
C PHE A 107 5.43 0.86 18.08
N HIS A 108 4.99 1.48 16.98
CA HIS A 108 3.58 1.74 16.74
C HIS A 108 2.90 0.57 16.04
N ARG A 109 1.57 0.52 16.12
CA ARG A 109 0.76 -0.49 15.40
C ARG A 109 1.05 -0.57 13.89
N ARG A 110 1.45 0.55 13.28
CA ARG A 110 1.89 0.59 11.86
C ARG A 110 3.23 -0.14 11.65
N ALA A 111 4.16 -0.05 12.61
CA ALA A 111 5.50 -0.65 12.59
C ALA A 111 5.49 -2.19 12.61
N ILE A 112 4.41 -2.83 13.10
CA ILE A 112 4.26 -4.31 13.13
C ILE A 112 4.39 -4.93 11.73
N ASN A 113 3.88 -4.24 10.70
CA ASN A 113 4.00 -4.73 9.33
C ASN A 113 5.44 -4.60 8.81
N TYR A 114 6.16 -3.59 9.27
CA TYR A 114 7.53 -3.27 8.86
C TYR A 114 8.57 -4.15 9.56
N SER A 115 8.37 -4.53 10.83
CA SER A 115 9.32 -5.39 11.55
C SER A 115 9.53 -6.75 10.86
N SER A 116 8.51 -7.24 10.15
CA SER A 116 8.61 -8.47 9.35
C SER A 116 9.31 -8.29 7.99
N ALA A 117 9.40 -7.05 7.49
CA ALA A 117 10.04 -6.72 6.21
C ALA A 117 11.56 -6.56 6.32
N TYR A 118 12.07 -6.34 7.53
CA TYR A 118 13.48 -6.07 7.81
C TYR A 118 14.21 -7.24 8.48
N ILE A 119 13.61 -8.43 8.49
CA ILE A 119 14.31 -9.62 8.98
C ILE A 119 14.99 -10.27 7.79
N PRO A 120 16.31 -10.54 7.88
CA PRO A 120 17.02 -11.20 6.80
C PRO A 120 16.32 -12.51 6.41
N SER A 121 16.23 -12.78 5.10
CA SER A 121 15.74 -14.06 4.61
C SER A 121 16.77 -15.14 4.93
N PHE A 122 16.59 -15.84 6.05
CA PHE A 122 17.40 -17.02 6.36
C PHE A 122 16.83 -18.24 5.64
N ASN A 123 17.73 -19.01 5.02
CA ASN A 123 17.41 -20.28 4.37
C ASN A 123 17.36 -21.36 5.46
N THR A 124 16.29 -21.36 6.25
CA THR A 124 15.99 -22.42 7.22
C THR A 124 15.01 -23.38 6.58
N ASP A 125 15.36 -24.67 6.57
CA ASP A 125 14.56 -25.77 6.01
C ASP A 125 13.08 -25.68 6.42
N GLY A 126 12.27 -25.09 5.53
CA GLY A 126 10.81 -25.10 5.55
C GLY A 126 10.08 -23.88 6.12
N LEU A 127 10.68 -23.03 6.95
CA LEU A 127 9.99 -21.84 7.52
C LEU A 127 10.90 -20.61 7.56
N SER A 128 10.58 -19.58 6.76
CA SER A 128 11.29 -18.32 6.82
C SER A 128 11.08 -17.62 8.19
N PRO A 129 12.07 -16.88 8.71
CA PRO A 129 11.97 -16.08 9.93
C PRO A 129 10.72 -15.18 9.97
N THR A 130 10.40 -14.54 8.84
CA THR A 130 9.17 -13.75 8.64
C THR A 130 7.90 -14.57 8.91
N ARG A 131 7.90 -15.85 8.55
CA ARG A 131 6.78 -16.78 8.76
C ARG A 131 6.71 -17.23 10.22
N LEU A 132 7.85 -17.44 10.88
CA LEU A 132 7.91 -17.69 12.33
C LEU A 132 7.37 -16.48 13.12
N LEU A 133 7.70 -15.26 12.70
CA LEU A 133 7.21 -14.04 13.33
C LEU A 133 5.70 -13.83 13.16
N LYS A 134 5.17 -14.12 11.96
CA LYS A 134 3.72 -14.12 11.73
C LYS A 134 2.99 -15.19 12.55
N LEU A 135 3.69 -16.25 12.98
CA LEU A 135 3.14 -17.29 13.86
C LEU A 135 3.26 -16.89 15.33
N SER A 136 4.38 -16.28 15.77
CA SER A 136 4.56 -15.80 17.14
C SER A 136 3.62 -14.63 17.48
N GLN A 137 3.40 -13.70 16.55
CA GLN A 137 2.43 -12.61 16.66
C GLN A 137 0.97 -13.09 16.82
N LYS A 138 0.68 -14.35 16.49
CA LYS A 138 -0.65 -14.97 16.63
C LYS A 138 -0.80 -15.80 17.90
N GLY A 139 0.25 -15.89 18.72
CA GLY A 139 0.32 -16.79 19.87
C GLY A 139 0.62 -18.24 19.47
N CYS A 140 1.29 -18.96 20.37
CA CYS A 140 1.55 -20.39 20.24
C CYS A 140 0.22 -21.17 20.33
N VAL A 141 -0.22 -21.76 19.21
CA VAL A 141 -1.45 -22.60 19.17
C VAL A 141 -1.38 -23.79 20.14
N ARG A 142 -0.19 -24.31 20.42
CA ARG A 142 0.03 -25.41 21.38
C ARG A 142 -0.03 -24.98 22.85
N CYS A 143 0.11 -23.70 23.13
CA CYS A 143 0.27 -23.17 24.48
C CYS A 143 -1.02 -22.55 25.02
N ARG A 144 -2.11 -22.58 24.22
CA ARG A 144 -3.41 -22.00 24.58
C ARG A 144 -4.37 -22.96 25.26
N ASP A 145 -4.11 -24.27 25.22
CA ASP A 145 -4.95 -25.28 25.88
C ASP A 145 -4.08 -26.31 26.59
N SER A 146 -4.14 -26.35 27.92
CA SER A 146 -3.73 -27.53 28.71
C SER A 146 -4.78 -28.65 28.67
N SER A 147 -5.89 -28.45 27.96
CA SER A 147 -6.93 -29.46 27.76
C SER A 147 -7.66 -29.21 26.43
N GLY A 148 -7.16 -29.78 25.34
CA GLY A 148 -7.88 -29.72 24.07
C GLY A 148 -7.04 -30.11 22.88
N GLN A 149 -7.30 -31.28 22.31
CA GLN A 149 -6.86 -31.60 20.96
C GLN A 149 -7.47 -30.60 19.98
N VAL A 150 -6.73 -29.55 19.64
CA VAL A 150 -7.09 -28.70 18.50
C VAL A 150 -6.80 -29.51 17.24
N GLN A 151 -7.84 -30.11 16.65
CA GLN A 151 -7.78 -30.55 15.26
C GLN A 151 -7.61 -29.29 14.39
N ILE A 152 -6.37 -29.00 14.03
CA ILE A 152 -6.06 -28.00 13.02
C ILE A 152 -6.55 -28.59 11.69
N ASP A 153 -7.68 -28.09 11.19
CA ASP A 153 -8.19 -28.40 9.84
C ASP A 153 -7.17 -27.93 8.78
N SER A 154 -6.21 -28.80 8.53
CA SER A 154 -5.11 -28.64 7.58
C SER A 154 -5.62 -28.60 6.14
N LYS A 155 -6.75 -29.27 5.88
CA LYS A 155 -7.45 -29.25 4.58
C LYS A 155 -8.03 -27.87 4.31
N GLY A 156 -8.69 -27.24 5.28
CA GLY A 156 -9.22 -25.88 5.17
C GLY A 156 -8.15 -24.81 4.91
N ARG A 157 -6.97 -24.91 5.56
CA ARG A 157 -5.85 -23.97 5.32
C ARG A 157 -5.17 -24.18 3.97
N ARG A 158 -4.92 -25.44 3.57
CA ARG A 158 -4.33 -25.76 2.26
C ARG A 158 -5.25 -25.30 1.13
N LYS A 159 -6.56 -25.52 1.25
CA LYS A 159 -7.58 -25.02 0.33
C LYS A 159 -7.58 -23.49 0.24
N LYS A 160 -7.57 -22.78 1.39
CA LYS A 160 -7.48 -21.30 1.41
C LYS A 160 -6.17 -20.77 0.83
N HIS A 161 -5.05 -21.46 1.05
CA HIS A 161 -3.75 -21.09 0.48
C HIS A 161 -3.69 -21.31 -1.03
N LEU A 162 -4.20 -22.45 -1.51
CA LEU A 162 -4.37 -22.75 -2.93
C LEU A 162 -5.27 -21.70 -3.59
N ILE A 163 -6.44 -21.40 -3.03
CA ILE A 163 -7.33 -20.35 -3.55
C ILE A 163 -6.60 -19.01 -3.63
N LYS A 164 -5.79 -18.64 -2.62
CA LYS A 164 -5.00 -17.39 -2.67
C LYS A 164 -3.92 -17.41 -3.74
N LEU A 165 -3.22 -18.53 -3.90
CA LEU A 165 -2.19 -18.70 -4.95
C LEU A 165 -2.85 -18.65 -6.34
N THR A 166 -3.92 -19.40 -6.55
CA THR A 166 -4.70 -19.41 -7.79
C THR A 166 -5.24 -18.02 -8.10
N ASN A 167 -5.85 -17.33 -7.12
CA ASN A 167 -6.31 -15.95 -7.33
C ASN A 167 -5.17 -15.01 -7.70
N LYS A 168 -4.00 -15.13 -7.04
CA LYS A 168 -2.83 -14.31 -7.35
C LYS A 168 -2.29 -14.61 -8.76
N GLN A 169 -2.27 -15.88 -9.15
CA GLN A 169 -1.81 -16.32 -10.46
C GLN A 169 -2.77 -15.90 -11.58
N LEU A 170 -4.09 -15.97 -11.32
CA LEU A 170 -5.13 -15.44 -12.20
C LEU A 170 -5.04 -13.92 -12.33
N SER A 171 -4.81 -13.17 -11.24
CA SER A 171 -4.59 -11.73 -11.29
C SER A 171 -3.34 -11.38 -12.11
N PHE A 172 -2.23 -12.09 -11.93
CA PHE A 172 -1.02 -11.87 -12.74
C PHE A 172 -1.21 -12.20 -14.22
N SER A 173 -1.90 -13.29 -14.53
CA SER A 173 -2.22 -13.68 -15.91
C SER A 173 -3.17 -12.68 -16.56
N ALA A 174 -4.18 -12.20 -15.85
CA ALA A 174 -5.09 -11.16 -16.33
C ALA A 174 -4.36 -9.84 -16.58
N ILE A 175 -3.49 -9.41 -15.65
CA ILE A 175 -2.65 -8.20 -15.82
C ILE A 175 -1.72 -8.36 -17.02
N ASP A 176 -1.12 -9.52 -17.22
CA ASP A 176 -0.27 -9.79 -18.38
C ASP A 176 -1.07 -9.71 -19.68
N HIS A 177 -2.22 -10.37 -19.75
CA HIS A 177 -3.12 -10.30 -20.91
C HIS A 177 -3.54 -8.85 -21.20
N PHE A 178 -3.90 -8.08 -20.19
CA PHE A 178 -4.20 -6.66 -20.32
C PHE A 178 -2.99 -5.85 -20.80
N TYR A 179 -1.79 -6.14 -20.32
CA TYR A 179 -0.59 -5.45 -20.79
C TYR A 179 -0.28 -5.77 -22.26
N GLN A 180 -0.33 -7.04 -22.66
CA GLN A 180 -0.10 -7.46 -24.03
C GLN A 180 -1.15 -6.87 -24.99
N ARG A 181 -2.43 -6.88 -24.60
CA ARG A 181 -3.50 -6.25 -25.38
C ARG A 181 -3.26 -4.76 -25.58
N SER A 182 -2.72 -4.07 -24.57
CA SER A 182 -2.45 -2.63 -24.66
C SER A 182 -1.33 -2.27 -25.63
N LEU A 183 -0.41 -3.21 -25.89
CA LEU A 183 0.67 -3.03 -26.88
C LEU A 183 0.16 -3.14 -28.33
N ASN A 184 -0.92 -3.89 -28.54
CA ASN A 184 -1.49 -4.16 -29.86
C ASN A 184 -2.67 -3.24 -30.22
N ASN A 185 -3.18 -2.46 -29.25
CA ASN A 185 -4.26 -1.53 -29.51
C ASN A 185 -3.72 -0.26 -30.18
N GLU A 186 -4.12 -0.03 -31.43
CA GLU A 186 -4.06 1.31 -32.04
C GLU A 186 -5.12 2.19 -31.39
N LEU A 187 -4.74 2.86 -30.30
CA LEU A 187 -5.62 3.83 -29.66
C LEU A 187 -5.72 5.08 -30.52
N ASP A 188 -6.94 5.61 -30.66
CA ASP A 188 -7.19 6.84 -31.39
C ASP A 188 -6.31 7.96 -30.85
N ALA A 189 -5.37 8.39 -31.70
CA ALA A 189 -4.41 9.42 -31.40
C ALA A 189 -4.94 10.81 -31.75
N SER A 190 -6.16 10.97 -32.29
CA SER A 190 -6.66 12.27 -32.75
C SER A 190 -7.08 13.21 -31.62
N ALA A 191 -7.49 12.66 -30.47
CA ALA A 191 -7.98 13.44 -29.35
C ALA A 191 -6.86 14.12 -28.56
N ILE A 192 -6.92 15.45 -28.43
CA ILE A 192 -5.98 16.24 -27.62
C ILE A 192 -6.61 16.54 -26.24
N PRO A 193 -6.04 16.02 -25.14
CA PRO A 193 -6.59 16.26 -23.81
C PRO A 193 -6.31 17.69 -23.32
N VAL A 194 -7.28 18.23 -22.59
CA VAL A 194 -7.23 19.57 -21.99
C VAL A 194 -7.37 19.51 -20.46
N PRO A 195 -6.71 20.40 -19.71
CA PRO A 195 -6.83 20.42 -18.26
C PRO A 195 -8.20 20.96 -17.83
N LEU A 196 -8.89 20.25 -16.94
CA LEU A 196 -10.21 20.61 -16.42
C LEU A 196 -10.16 21.47 -15.15
N TYR A 197 -8.97 21.61 -14.58
CA TYR A 197 -8.71 22.46 -13.42
C TYR A 197 -7.30 23.05 -13.48
N LEU A 198 -7.07 24.13 -12.73
CA LEU A 198 -5.76 24.76 -12.59
C LEU A 198 -5.22 24.60 -11.17
N VAL A 199 -3.91 24.76 -11.02
CA VAL A 199 -3.24 24.81 -9.72
C VAL A 199 -2.60 26.18 -9.59
N LYS A 200 -3.00 26.95 -8.57
CA LYS A 200 -2.45 28.28 -8.27
C LYS A 200 -1.98 28.30 -6.82
N LYS A 201 -0.69 28.60 -6.59
CA LYS A 201 -0.08 28.62 -5.24
C LYS A 201 -0.36 27.34 -4.43
N ASN A 202 -0.21 26.17 -5.05
CA ASN A 202 -0.53 24.85 -4.48
C ASN A 202 -2.01 24.61 -4.10
N ALA A 203 -2.91 25.56 -4.36
CA ALA A 203 -4.35 25.37 -4.22
C ALA A 203 -4.95 24.93 -5.57
N ILE A 204 -5.81 23.92 -5.50
CA ILE A 204 -6.63 23.47 -6.64
C ILE A 204 -7.70 24.52 -6.87
N LYS A 205 -7.76 25.07 -8.08
CA LYS A 205 -8.85 25.93 -8.53
C LYS A 205 -9.59 25.23 -9.67
N PRO A 206 -10.82 24.74 -9.44
CA PRO A 206 -11.62 24.18 -10.52
C PRO A 206 -11.93 25.26 -11.55
N LEU A 207 -11.96 24.88 -12.83
CA LEU A 207 -12.43 25.78 -13.88
C LEU A 207 -13.96 25.90 -13.79
N PRO A 208 -14.54 27.05 -14.16
CA PRO A 208 -15.99 27.17 -14.27
C PRO A 208 -16.53 26.12 -15.25
N LYS A 209 -17.71 25.55 -14.96
CA LYS A 209 -18.34 24.51 -15.78
C LYS A 209 -18.42 24.88 -17.26
N ASN A 210 -18.82 26.11 -17.57
CA ASN A 210 -18.92 26.60 -18.95
C ASN A 210 -17.56 26.64 -19.68
N VAL A 211 -16.48 26.92 -18.95
CA VAL A 211 -15.11 26.88 -19.50
C VAL A 211 -14.70 25.44 -19.80
N ILE A 212 -15.03 24.49 -18.92
CA ILE A 212 -14.78 23.07 -19.16
C ILE A 212 -15.52 22.59 -20.40
N ILE A 213 -16.82 22.93 -20.53
CA ILE A 213 -17.63 22.56 -21.70
C ILE A 213 -17.01 23.13 -22.98
N PHE A 214 -16.62 24.41 -22.96
CA PHE A 214 -15.96 25.05 -24.09
C PHE A 214 -14.65 24.35 -24.46
N LEU A 215 -13.78 24.03 -23.50
CA LEU A 215 -12.52 23.34 -23.75
C LEU A 215 -12.73 21.93 -24.31
N LEU A 216 -13.70 21.17 -23.80
CA LEU A 216 -14.02 19.85 -24.32
C LEU A 216 -14.55 19.91 -25.77
N ALA A 217 -15.40 20.89 -26.08
CA ALA A 217 -15.95 21.07 -27.43
C ALA A 217 -14.91 21.61 -28.43
N LEU A 218 -14.04 22.54 -28.01
CA LEU A 218 -13.05 23.18 -28.89
C LEU A 218 -12.03 22.17 -29.41
N PHE A 219 -11.58 21.26 -28.56
CA PHE A 219 -10.54 20.28 -28.91
C PHE A 219 -11.12 19.02 -29.55
N ASN A 220 -12.44 18.93 -29.73
CA ASN A 220 -13.08 17.84 -30.45
C ASN A 220 -14.48 18.24 -30.97
N PRO A 221 -14.54 19.02 -32.08
CA PRO A 221 -15.79 19.62 -32.57
C PRO A 221 -16.82 18.60 -33.07
N ALA A 222 -16.42 17.34 -33.30
CA ALA A 222 -17.33 16.25 -33.63
C ALA A 222 -18.17 15.78 -32.42
N ILE A 223 -17.80 16.18 -31.20
CA ILE A 223 -18.50 15.78 -29.98
C ILE A 223 -19.72 16.64 -29.72
N CYS A 224 -20.85 15.99 -29.43
CA CYS A 224 -22.08 16.65 -29.03
C CYS A 224 -21.91 17.48 -27.73
N LYS A 225 -22.46 18.70 -27.72
CA LYS A 225 -22.46 19.62 -26.57
C LYS A 225 -23.06 19.00 -25.31
N GLU A 226 -24.05 18.12 -25.45
CA GLU A 226 -24.70 17.42 -24.33
C GLU A 226 -23.70 16.51 -23.61
N LEU A 227 -22.86 15.80 -24.37
CA LEU A 227 -21.83 14.94 -23.81
C LEU A 227 -20.78 15.74 -23.04
N CYS A 228 -20.29 16.83 -23.63
CA CYS A 228 -19.37 17.76 -22.96
C CYS A 228 -19.99 18.32 -21.66
N THR A 229 -21.29 18.63 -21.70
CA THR A 229 -22.04 19.13 -20.54
C THR A 229 -22.18 18.08 -19.45
N ALA A 230 -22.48 16.83 -19.81
CA ALA A 230 -22.59 15.72 -18.86
C ALA A 230 -21.24 15.44 -18.17
N GLY A 231 -20.15 15.35 -18.96
CA GLY A 231 -18.80 15.18 -18.44
C GLY A 231 -18.36 16.31 -17.50
N ALA A 232 -18.60 17.57 -17.91
CA ALA A 232 -18.31 18.73 -17.07
C ALA A 232 -19.12 18.73 -15.77
N SER A 233 -20.40 18.37 -15.84
CA SER A 233 -21.30 18.32 -14.67
C SER A 233 -20.78 17.34 -13.64
N LEU A 234 -20.48 16.10 -14.04
CA LEU A 234 -20.01 15.07 -13.11
C LEU A 234 -18.64 15.42 -12.52
N PHE A 235 -17.73 15.98 -13.34
CA PHE A 235 -16.44 16.44 -12.85
C PHE A 235 -16.58 17.53 -11.78
N CYS A 236 -17.46 18.52 -11.99
CA CYS A 236 -17.77 19.55 -11.00
C CYS A 236 -18.39 18.96 -9.72
N SER A 237 -19.34 18.03 -9.84
CA SER A 237 -19.92 17.34 -8.67
C SER A 237 -18.85 16.63 -7.83
N LEU A 238 -17.87 16.00 -8.48
CA LEU A 238 -16.74 15.40 -7.75
C LEU A 238 -15.90 16.49 -7.08
N VAL A 239 -15.56 17.58 -7.77
CA VAL A 239 -14.80 18.70 -7.17
C VAL A 239 -15.47 19.24 -5.92
N ASP A 240 -16.80 19.38 -5.94
CA ASP A 240 -17.59 19.88 -4.81
C ASP A 240 -17.52 18.93 -3.59
N ALA A 241 -17.34 17.63 -3.83
CA ALA A 241 -17.06 16.63 -2.80
C ALA A 241 -15.64 16.71 -2.20
N ARG A 242 -14.82 17.68 -2.62
CA ARG A 242 -13.46 17.97 -2.13
C ARG A 242 -12.54 16.74 -2.08
N PRO A 243 -12.35 16.03 -3.22
CA PRO A 243 -11.46 14.89 -3.29
C PRO A 243 -10.02 15.32 -3.00
N ASN A 244 -9.22 14.37 -2.50
CA ASN A 244 -7.78 14.58 -2.48
C ASN A 244 -7.22 14.76 -3.90
N TYR A 245 -6.02 15.32 -4.01
CA TYR A 245 -5.42 15.65 -5.31
C TYR A 245 -5.20 14.43 -6.23
N LEU A 246 -5.02 13.22 -5.66
CA LEU A 246 -4.81 11.99 -6.43
C LEU A 246 -6.12 11.52 -7.07
N LYS A 247 -7.21 11.51 -6.30
CA LYS A 247 -8.57 11.24 -6.78
C LYS A 247 -8.95 12.20 -7.91
N LEU A 248 -8.74 13.51 -7.70
CA LEU A 248 -9.03 14.51 -8.74
C LEU A 248 -8.22 14.29 -10.02
N ARG A 249 -6.91 14.03 -9.89
CA ARG A 249 -6.03 13.76 -11.05
C ARG A 249 -6.39 12.48 -11.80
N ALA A 250 -6.89 11.46 -11.11
CA ALA A 250 -7.33 10.22 -11.72
C ALA A 250 -8.67 10.42 -12.44
N PHE A 251 -9.61 11.08 -11.78
CA PHE A 251 -10.94 11.32 -12.33
C PHE A 251 -10.93 12.31 -13.50
N GLU A 252 -10.01 13.28 -13.52
CA GLU A 252 -9.76 14.12 -14.70
C GLU A 252 -9.39 13.27 -15.92
N LYS A 253 -8.45 12.32 -15.76
CA LYS A 253 -8.05 11.43 -16.86
C LYS A 253 -9.22 10.61 -17.37
N LEU A 254 -10.03 10.09 -16.46
CA LEU A 254 -11.22 9.32 -16.81
C LEU A 254 -12.24 10.19 -17.55
N THR A 255 -12.52 11.39 -17.04
CA THR A 255 -13.49 12.32 -17.65
C THR A 255 -13.06 12.66 -19.07
N LEU A 256 -11.79 13.04 -19.25
CA LEU A 256 -11.23 13.33 -20.55
C LEU A 256 -11.30 12.12 -21.47
N TRP A 257 -10.88 10.93 -21.02
CA TRP A 257 -10.90 9.72 -21.84
C TRP A 257 -12.35 9.34 -22.23
N SER A 258 -13.28 9.38 -21.28
CA SER A 258 -14.67 8.99 -21.52
C SER A 258 -15.32 9.87 -22.58
N VAL A 259 -15.13 11.20 -22.48
CA VAL A 259 -15.70 12.15 -23.41
C VAL A 259 -14.97 12.12 -24.75
N LEU A 260 -13.63 12.26 -24.73
CA LEU A 260 -12.84 12.51 -25.93
C LEU A 260 -12.50 11.25 -26.73
N VAL A 261 -12.48 10.08 -26.09
CA VAL A 261 -12.07 8.82 -26.72
C VAL A 261 -13.22 7.83 -26.75
N ALA A 262 -13.92 7.61 -25.63
CA ALA A 262 -15.01 6.65 -25.59
C ALA A 262 -16.35 7.21 -26.13
N GLY A 263 -16.48 8.53 -26.28
CA GLY A 263 -17.72 9.18 -26.70
C GLY A 263 -18.88 8.94 -25.72
N LYS A 264 -18.58 8.69 -24.44
CA LYS A 264 -19.56 8.35 -23.39
C LYS A 264 -19.47 9.31 -22.21
N SER A 265 -20.59 9.56 -21.57
CA SER A 265 -20.60 10.28 -20.31
C SER A 265 -19.86 9.44 -19.27
N PRO A 266 -19.02 10.03 -18.41
CA PRO A 266 -18.39 9.27 -17.34
C PRO A 266 -19.40 8.69 -16.34
N ALA A 267 -20.65 9.16 -16.33
CA ALA A 267 -21.74 8.57 -15.54
C ALA A 267 -22.29 7.25 -16.14
N ASP A 268 -22.13 7.05 -17.45
CA ASP A 268 -22.75 5.97 -18.23
C ASP A 268 -21.74 4.85 -18.57
N LEU A 269 -20.56 4.87 -17.94
CA LEU A 269 -19.53 3.88 -18.17
C LEU A 269 -19.92 2.52 -17.58
N ASP A 270 -19.63 1.46 -18.32
CA ASP A 270 -19.80 0.08 -17.89
C ASP A 270 -18.47 -0.61 -17.53
N ALA A 271 -18.54 -1.89 -17.20
CA ALA A 271 -17.35 -2.67 -16.84
C ALA A 271 -16.37 -2.86 -18.01
N SER A 272 -16.86 -2.94 -19.26
CA SER A 272 -16.00 -3.04 -20.46
C SER A 272 -15.32 -1.71 -20.75
N ASP A 273 -15.98 -0.60 -20.47
CA ASP A 273 -15.38 0.73 -20.56
C ASP A 273 -14.27 0.90 -19.52
N ALA A 274 -14.47 0.41 -18.30
CA ALA A 274 -13.44 0.42 -17.26
C ALA A 274 -12.18 -0.36 -17.68
N GLU A 275 -12.35 -1.53 -18.32
CA GLU A 275 -11.24 -2.29 -18.89
C GLU A 275 -10.55 -1.52 -20.02
N SER A 276 -11.32 -0.91 -20.93
CA SER A 276 -10.78 -0.10 -22.03
C SER A 276 -10.01 1.13 -21.53
N PHE A 277 -10.50 1.78 -20.48
CA PHE A 277 -9.78 2.85 -19.80
C PHE A 277 -8.48 2.37 -19.16
N TYR A 278 -8.49 1.18 -18.56
CA TYR A 278 -7.27 0.58 -18.01
C TYR A 278 -6.23 0.30 -19.09
N GLN A 279 -6.65 -0.21 -20.25
CA GLN A 279 -5.79 -0.37 -21.44
C GLN A 279 -5.16 0.96 -21.86
N HIS A 280 -5.98 2.01 -21.93
CA HIS A 280 -5.50 3.37 -22.25
C HIS A 280 -4.51 3.90 -21.19
N CYS A 281 -4.69 3.57 -19.92
CA CYS A 281 -3.74 3.95 -18.86
C CYS A 281 -2.40 3.17 -18.94
N LEU A 282 -2.43 1.93 -19.44
CA LEU A 282 -1.24 1.10 -19.63
C LEU A 282 -0.37 1.65 -20.77
N SER A 283 -0.99 2.00 -21.89
CA SER A 283 -0.31 2.51 -23.08
C SER A 283 -1.04 3.76 -23.61
N PRO A 284 -0.89 4.93 -22.98
CA PRO A 284 -1.56 6.14 -23.43
C PRO A 284 -1.01 6.59 -24.79
N PRO A 285 -1.85 7.13 -25.70
CA PRO A 285 -1.40 7.67 -26.99
C PRO A 285 -0.34 8.75 -26.81
N ALA A 286 0.51 8.95 -27.81
CA ALA A 286 1.55 9.98 -27.79
C ALA A 286 0.98 11.38 -27.52
N GLN A 287 -0.22 11.69 -28.04
CA GLN A 287 -0.89 12.96 -27.79
C GLN A 287 -1.43 13.13 -26.36
N TRP A 288 -1.44 12.09 -25.54
CA TRP A 288 -1.89 12.11 -24.14
C TRP A 288 -0.73 12.04 -23.15
N ALA A 289 0.48 11.81 -23.64
CA ALA A 289 1.66 11.61 -22.82
C ALA A 289 2.74 12.64 -23.16
N SER A 290 3.53 13.03 -22.17
CA SER A 290 4.67 13.91 -22.36
C SER A 290 5.89 13.39 -21.62
N ALA A 291 7.07 13.63 -22.18
CA ALA A 291 8.35 13.29 -21.53
C ALA A 291 8.67 14.22 -20.35
N ARG A 292 7.99 15.36 -20.23
CA ARG A 292 8.22 16.36 -19.17
C ARG A 292 6.91 16.75 -18.50
N ILE A 293 7.01 17.14 -17.23
CA ILE A 293 5.88 17.70 -16.50
C ILE A 293 5.75 19.18 -16.87
N TYR A 294 4.66 19.53 -17.54
CA TYR A 294 4.33 20.92 -17.85
C TYR A 294 3.33 21.50 -16.85
N SER A 295 3.34 22.83 -16.70
CA SER A 295 2.26 23.54 -16.00
C SER A 295 0.92 23.22 -16.66
N ARG A 296 -0.14 23.17 -15.87
CA ARG A 296 -1.51 22.93 -16.35
C ARG A 296 -2.07 24.08 -17.20
N SER A 297 -1.42 25.24 -17.20
CA SER A 297 -1.75 26.34 -18.10
C SER A 297 -1.00 26.27 -19.45
N CYS A 298 -0.07 25.31 -19.60
CA CYS A 298 0.73 25.18 -20.80
C CYS A 298 -0.01 24.35 -21.85
N ILE A 299 0.06 24.77 -23.11
CA ILE A 299 -0.52 24.04 -24.25
C ILE A 299 0.12 22.65 -24.47
N LEU A 300 1.36 22.47 -23.99
CA LEU A 300 2.08 21.20 -24.00
C LEU A 300 1.72 20.28 -22.83
N TRP A 301 0.81 20.70 -21.94
CA TRP A 301 0.37 19.87 -20.82
C TRP A 301 -0.28 18.60 -21.32
N ARG A 302 0.08 17.48 -20.68
CA ARG A 302 -0.48 16.16 -20.96
C ARG A 302 -0.79 15.43 -19.66
N PRO A 303 -1.88 14.62 -19.62
CA PRO A 303 -2.30 13.92 -18.41
C PRO A 303 -1.31 12.84 -17.95
N TYR A 304 -0.54 12.25 -18.87
CA TYR A 304 0.43 11.20 -18.57
C TYR A 304 1.87 11.69 -18.71
N LEU A 305 2.71 11.27 -17.76
CA LEU A 305 4.16 11.32 -17.92
C LEU A 305 4.62 10.02 -18.60
N ILE A 306 5.42 10.13 -19.65
CA ILE A 306 6.08 9.00 -20.28
C ILE A 306 7.11 8.45 -19.29
N LEU A 307 6.86 7.23 -18.81
CA LEU A 307 7.81 6.47 -18.01
C LEU A 307 8.69 5.64 -18.94
N ARG A 308 9.79 5.10 -18.42
CA ARG A 308 10.56 4.09 -19.17
C ARG A 308 9.60 2.95 -19.56
N PRO A 309 9.54 2.59 -20.87
CA PRO A 309 8.61 1.58 -21.33
C PRO A 309 8.87 0.26 -20.60
N GLY A 310 7.79 -0.40 -20.18
CA GLY A 310 7.89 -1.65 -19.46
C GLY A 310 6.72 -1.90 -18.53
N LYS A 311 6.41 -3.18 -18.36
CA LYS A 311 5.33 -3.67 -17.49
C LYS A 311 5.47 -3.17 -16.06
N ASP A 312 6.70 -3.13 -15.55
CA ASP A 312 7.03 -2.74 -14.17
C ASP A 312 6.67 -1.29 -13.83
N ASN A 313 6.60 -0.41 -14.84
CA ASN A 313 6.23 1.00 -14.64
C ASN A 313 4.77 1.26 -15.00
N ASN A 314 4.29 0.66 -16.10
CA ASN A 314 2.98 0.97 -16.65
C ASN A 314 1.85 0.34 -15.84
N VAL A 315 2.01 -0.91 -15.41
CA VAL A 315 0.99 -1.64 -14.64
C VAL A 315 0.71 -0.97 -13.29
N PRO A 316 1.72 -0.66 -12.45
CA PRO A 316 1.45 0.01 -11.17
C PRO A 316 0.81 1.40 -11.34
N ARG A 317 1.27 2.18 -12.32
CA ARG A 317 0.69 3.50 -12.62
C ARG A 317 -0.78 3.38 -13.02
N ALA A 318 -1.08 2.52 -13.98
CA ALA A 318 -2.44 2.29 -14.46
C ALA A 318 -3.35 1.77 -13.34
N GLY A 319 -2.83 0.83 -12.54
CA GLY A 319 -3.59 0.26 -11.43
C GLY A 319 -3.90 1.28 -10.33
N MET A 320 -2.95 2.15 -10.00
CA MET A 320 -3.20 3.26 -9.09
C MET A 320 -4.28 4.22 -9.61
N ILE A 321 -4.25 4.57 -10.91
CA ILE A 321 -5.26 5.45 -11.51
C ILE A 321 -6.65 4.82 -11.40
N VAL A 322 -6.80 3.56 -11.80
CA VAL A 322 -8.08 2.83 -11.71
C VAL A 322 -8.56 2.69 -10.27
N SER A 323 -7.66 2.44 -9.32
CA SER A 323 -8.01 2.36 -7.89
C SER A 323 -8.55 3.68 -7.36
N TRP A 324 -7.95 4.81 -7.75
CA TRP A 324 -8.47 6.14 -7.41
C TRP A 324 -9.81 6.44 -8.09
N CYS A 325 -9.98 6.07 -9.37
CA CYS A 325 -11.27 6.17 -10.05
C CYS A 325 -12.35 5.33 -9.34
N ASN A 326 -12.05 4.08 -9.01
CA ASN A 326 -12.94 3.22 -8.23
C ASN A 326 -13.36 3.89 -6.92
N SER A 327 -12.41 4.48 -6.19
CA SER A 327 -12.74 5.20 -4.96
C SER A 327 -13.64 6.41 -5.21
N CYS A 328 -13.44 7.17 -6.29
CA CYS A 328 -14.34 8.28 -6.63
C CYS A 328 -15.75 7.80 -6.95
N PHE A 329 -15.90 6.70 -7.68
CA PHE A 329 -17.23 6.13 -7.98
C PHE A 329 -17.91 5.58 -6.73
N VAL A 330 -17.17 4.99 -5.79
CA VAL A 330 -17.73 4.61 -4.48
C VAL A 330 -18.30 5.84 -3.76
N ASP A 331 -17.52 6.92 -3.67
CA ASP A 331 -17.96 8.16 -3.01
C ASP A 331 -19.19 8.76 -3.71
N LEU A 332 -19.21 8.82 -5.05
CA LEU A 332 -20.30 9.38 -5.84
C LEU A 332 -21.58 8.52 -5.79
N VAL A 333 -21.46 7.20 -5.72
CA VAL A 333 -22.61 6.29 -5.53
C VAL A 333 -23.17 6.45 -4.12
N GLN A 334 -22.31 6.55 -3.10
CA GLN A 334 -22.74 6.78 -1.72
C GLN A 334 -23.45 8.14 -1.56
N ALA A 335 -23.03 9.15 -2.32
CA ALA A 335 -23.66 10.46 -2.36
C ALA A 335 -24.95 10.50 -3.21
N GLY A 336 -25.36 9.39 -3.84
CA GLY A 336 -26.54 9.33 -4.71
C GLY A 336 -26.38 10.03 -6.07
N VAL A 337 -25.16 10.45 -6.42
CA VAL A 337 -24.87 11.11 -7.71
C VAL A 337 -24.84 10.09 -8.85
N LEU A 338 -24.37 8.86 -8.57
CA LEU A 338 -24.28 7.77 -9.54
C LEU A 338 -25.05 6.53 -9.06
N ARG A 339 -25.52 5.72 -10.01
CA ARG A 339 -26.27 4.49 -9.72
C ARG A 339 -25.38 3.27 -9.51
N SER A 340 -24.21 3.23 -10.14
CA SER A 340 -23.33 2.05 -10.15
C SER A 340 -21.85 2.45 -10.24
N ASN A 341 -20.98 1.48 -9.95
CA ASN A 341 -19.52 1.62 -10.05
C ASN A 341 -18.96 0.63 -11.07
N PRO A 342 -18.51 1.08 -12.26
CA PRO A 342 -17.98 0.21 -13.31
C PRO A 342 -16.63 -0.42 -12.95
N PHE A 343 -15.87 0.20 -12.03
CA PHE A 343 -14.54 -0.28 -11.65
C PHE A 343 -14.55 -1.38 -10.59
N GLY A 344 -15.70 -1.68 -9.98
CA GLY A 344 -15.76 -2.57 -8.81
C GLY A 344 -15.23 -3.98 -9.06
N ARG A 345 -15.40 -4.53 -10.27
CA ARG A 345 -14.85 -5.84 -10.66
C ARG A 345 -13.38 -5.74 -11.02
N LEU A 346 -13.02 -4.78 -11.87
CA LEU A 346 -11.66 -4.58 -12.36
C LEU A 346 -10.67 -4.30 -11.21
N ASN A 347 -11.07 -3.49 -10.23
CA ASN A 347 -10.24 -3.12 -9.08
C ASN A 347 -9.88 -4.32 -8.19
N LYS A 348 -10.66 -5.41 -8.22
CA LYS A 348 -10.36 -6.67 -7.49
C LYS A 348 -9.25 -7.50 -8.16
N TYR A 349 -8.99 -7.29 -9.45
CA TYR A 349 -7.97 -8.02 -10.19
C TYR A 349 -6.61 -7.30 -10.19
N ILE A 350 -6.64 -5.98 -10.04
CA ILE A 350 -5.47 -5.11 -10.15
C ILE A 350 -4.77 -4.90 -8.78
N ASN A 351 -5.51 -4.96 -7.66
CA ASN A 351 -4.97 -4.94 -6.28
C ASN A 351 -5.02 -6.34 -5.66
#